data_AF-A0A239L071-F1
#
_entry.id   AF-A0A239L071-F1
#
_cell.length_a   1.000
_cell.length_b   1.000
_cell.length_c   1.000
_cell.angle_alpha   90.00
_cell.angle_beta   90.00
_cell.angle_gamma   90.00
#
_symmetry.space_group_name_H-M   'P 1'
#
loop_
_entity.id
_entity.type
_entity.pdbx_description
1 polymer ?
#
loop_
_entity_poly.entity_id
_entity_poly.type
_entity_poly.pdbx_seq_one_letter_code
_entity_poly.pdbx_strand_id
1 'polypeptide(L)'
;MNAAALLRPTTLDLATLERCFTVRANDGFVGAFAGSLLARLRAQAPLVVLRFAPEGENDDDTLREMGPEVRIQTIFPDHFVGMARADHPIFSVPITPERFCAYD
;
A
#
# COMPACT_ATOMS: atom_id res chain seq x y z
N MET A 1 7.42 -11.40 -38.81
CA MET A 1 7.88 -10.22 -38.03
C MET A 1 7.26 -10.33 -36.65
N ASN A 2 8.05 -10.52 -35.59
CA ASN A 2 7.55 -10.93 -34.28
C ASN A 2 7.22 -9.70 -33.41
N ALA A 3 5.95 -9.49 -33.04
CA ALA A 3 5.48 -8.32 -32.29
C ALA A 3 6.12 -8.18 -30.89
N ALA A 4 6.57 -9.29 -30.30
CA ALA A 4 7.26 -9.30 -29.01
C ALA A 4 8.66 -8.63 -29.05
N ALA A 5 9.27 -8.49 -30.23
CA ALA A 5 10.59 -7.86 -30.38
C ALA A 5 10.54 -6.32 -30.30
N LEU A 6 9.36 -5.71 -30.45
CA LEU A 6 9.15 -4.25 -30.36
C LEU A 6 8.99 -3.77 -28.90
N LEU A 7 8.79 -4.68 -27.95
CA LEU A 7 8.61 -4.42 -26.52
C LEU A 7 9.87 -4.78 -25.71
N ARG A 8 11.06 -4.70 -26.32
CA ARG A 8 12.29 -4.73 -25.53
C ARG A 8 12.33 -3.42 -24.73
N PRO A 9 12.50 -3.46 -23.40
CA PRO A 9 12.68 -2.23 -22.64
C PRO A 9 13.93 -1.54 -23.19
N THR A 10 13.74 -0.42 -23.89
CA THR A 10 14.77 0.60 -23.93
C THR A 10 15.10 0.93 -22.48
N THR A 11 16.38 1.10 -22.16
CA THR A 11 16.80 1.44 -20.81
C THR A 11 16.04 2.69 -20.37
N LEU A 12 15.16 2.53 -19.39
CA LEU A 12 14.31 3.60 -18.88
C LEU A 12 15.14 4.50 -17.97
N ASP A 13 15.32 5.75 -18.35
CA ASP A 13 15.89 6.76 -17.48
C ASP A 13 14.79 7.37 -16.61
N LEU A 14 14.79 7.02 -15.33
CA LEU A 14 13.81 7.51 -14.38
C LEU A 14 13.97 9.01 -14.09
N ALA A 15 15.18 9.57 -14.28
CA ALA A 15 15.44 10.98 -14.01
C ALA A 15 14.67 11.92 -14.95
N THR A 16 14.36 11.44 -16.17
CA THR A 16 13.64 12.16 -17.22
C THR A 16 12.17 11.73 -17.35
N LEU A 17 11.70 10.80 -16.50
CA LEU A 17 10.34 10.27 -16.60
C LEU A 17 9.28 11.26 -16.05
N GLU A 18 8.57 11.92 -16.96
CA GLU A 18 7.41 12.76 -16.64
C GLU A 18 6.12 11.93 -16.63
N ARG A 19 5.71 11.43 -15.47
CA ARG A 19 4.48 10.63 -15.32
C ARG A 19 3.79 10.86 -13.97
N CYS A 20 2.48 10.74 -13.98
CA CYS A 20 1.67 10.66 -12.76
C CYS A 20 1.18 9.23 -12.54
N PHE A 21 1.50 8.65 -11.39
CA PHE A 21 0.98 7.35 -10.95
C PHE A 21 -0.03 7.55 -9.83
N THR A 22 -1.17 6.87 -9.94
CA THR A 22 -2.18 6.87 -8.86
C THR A 22 -2.07 5.58 -8.08
N VAL A 23 -1.90 5.70 -6.77
CA VAL A 23 -1.89 4.58 -5.82
C VAL A 23 -3.16 4.67 -5.01
N ARG A 24 -4.01 3.66 -5.13
CA ARG A 24 -5.13 3.45 -4.20
C ARG A 24 -4.59 2.73 -2.99
N ALA A 25 -4.83 3.30 -1.81
CA ALA A 25 -4.34 2.77 -0.55
C ALA A 25 -5.18 3.27 0.61
N ASN A 26 -5.32 2.46 1.66
CA ASN A 26 -5.85 2.90 2.95
C ASN A 26 -4.88 3.85 3.70
N ASP A 27 -5.41 4.52 4.72
CA ASP A 27 -4.68 5.49 5.54
C ASP A 27 -3.47 4.89 6.27
N GLY A 28 -3.54 3.62 6.66
CA GLY A 28 -2.44 2.92 7.31
C GLY A 28 -1.21 2.80 6.40
N PHE A 29 -1.43 2.39 5.15
CA PHE A 29 -0.37 2.33 4.14
C PHE A 29 0.18 3.73 3.82
N VAL A 30 -0.70 4.72 3.59
CA VAL A 30 -0.28 6.08 3.28
C VAL A 30 0.55 6.66 4.43
N GLY A 31 0.08 6.52 5.67
CA GLY A 31 0.79 6.98 6.87
C GLY A 31 2.15 6.32 7.07
N ALA A 32 2.26 5.02 6.80
CA ALA A 32 3.50 4.27 6.96
C ALA A 32 4.53 4.53 5.83
N PHE A 33 4.09 4.68 4.58
CA PHE A 33 4.98 4.60 3.41
C PHE A 33 5.11 5.87 2.58
N ALA A 34 4.16 6.81 2.61
CA ALA A 34 4.16 7.95 1.68
C ALA A 34 5.45 8.78 1.77
N GLY A 35 5.96 9.03 2.98
CA GLY A 35 7.20 9.79 3.19
C GLY A 35 8.43 9.13 2.59
N SER A 36 8.58 7.81 2.80
CA SER A 36 9.74 7.06 2.29
C SER A 36 9.69 6.90 0.76
N LEU A 37 8.49 6.69 0.19
CA LEU A 37 8.27 6.66 -1.25
C LEU A 37 8.63 8.00 -1.90
N LEU A 38 8.16 9.11 -1.32
CA LEU A 38 8.44 10.44 -1.85
C LEU A 38 9.93 10.78 -1.79
N ALA A 39 10.63 10.41 -0.72
CA ALA A 39 12.08 10.60 -0.63
C ALA A 39 12.83 9.83 -1.73
N ARG A 40 12.42 8.59 -2.01
CA ARG A 40 13.00 7.79 -3.11
C ARG A 40 12.70 8.38 -4.48
N LEU A 41 11.46 8.82 -4.72
CA LEU A 41 11.08 9.46 -5.98
C LEU A 41 11.87 10.74 -6.23
N ARG A 42 12.05 11.60 -5.22
CA ARG A 42 12.89 12.80 -5.37
C ARG A 42 14.34 12.49 -5.76
N ALA A 43 14.89 11.39 -5.24
CA ALA A 43 16.27 10.99 -5.53
C ALA A 43 16.43 10.31 -6.89
N GLN A 44 15.42 9.58 -7.37
CA GLN A 44 15.56 8.66 -8.51
C GLN A 44 14.68 9.02 -9.71
N ALA A 45 13.55 9.68 -9.48
CA ALA A 45 12.53 10.01 -10.48
C ALA A 45 11.84 11.36 -10.15
N PRO A 46 12.58 12.49 -10.17
CA PRO A 46 12.11 13.76 -9.60
C PRO A 46 10.92 14.38 -10.36
N LEU A 47 10.70 13.96 -11.61
CA LEU A 47 9.58 14.42 -12.44
C LEU A 47 8.32 13.54 -12.31
N VAL A 48 8.39 12.47 -11.52
CA VAL A 48 7.24 11.62 -11.25
C VAL A 48 6.37 12.22 -10.16
N VAL A 49 5.06 12.24 -10.43
CA VAL A 49 4.02 12.59 -9.46
C VAL A 49 3.39 11.30 -8.92
N LEU A 50 3.33 11.19 -7.59
CA LEU A 50 2.60 10.13 -6.91
C LEU A 50 1.32 10.71 -6.30
N ARG A 51 0.16 10.25 -6.78
CA ARG A 51 -1.16 10.62 -6.26
C ARG A 51 -1.74 9.48 -5.44
N PHE A 52 -1.97 9.71 -4.15
CA PHE A 52 -2.72 8.77 -3.32
C PHE A 52 -4.21 9.03 -3.45
N ALA A 53 -4.98 7.96 -3.62
CA ALA A 53 -6.44 7.96 -3.61
C ALA A 53 -6.94 6.97 -2.56
N PRO A 54 -8.06 7.25 -1.86
CA PRO A 54 -8.61 6.32 -0.89
C PRO A 54 -9.10 5.03 -1.58
N GLU A 55 -8.96 3.90 -0.88
CA GLU A 55 -9.66 2.66 -1.23
C GLU A 55 -11.18 2.89 -1.11
N GLY A 56 -11.94 2.53 -2.15
CA GLY A 56 -13.40 2.59 -2.17
C GLY A 56 -14.04 1.35 -1.53
N GLU A 57 -15.27 1.46 -1.04
CA GLU A 57 -16.00 0.38 -0.35
C GLU A 57 -16.19 -0.91 -1.15
N ASN A 58 -16.07 -0.85 -2.49
CA ASN A 58 -16.19 -2.01 -3.39
C ASN A 58 -14.88 -2.34 -4.12
N ASP A 59 -13.75 -1.74 -3.75
CA ASP A 59 -12.50 -1.88 -4.51
C ASP A 59 -11.99 -3.34 -4.51
N ASP A 60 -12.28 -4.12 -3.47
CA ASP A 60 -11.88 -5.54 -3.39
C ASP A 60 -12.59 -6.43 -4.41
N ASP A 61 -13.89 -6.24 -4.62
CA ASP A 61 -14.64 -6.93 -5.69
C ASP A 61 -14.22 -6.38 -7.06
N THR A 62 -13.98 -5.08 -7.16
CA THR A 62 -13.54 -4.45 -8.42
C THR A 62 -12.16 -4.94 -8.86
N LEU A 63 -11.22 -5.17 -7.93
CA LEU A 63 -9.86 -5.69 -8.16
C LEU A 63 -9.85 -7.17 -8.54
N ARG A 64 -10.79 -7.97 -8.02
CA ARG A 64 -10.98 -9.38 -8.39
C ARG A 64 -11.64 -9.58 -9.75
N GLU A 65 -12.49 -8.64 -10.15
CA GLU A 65 -13.15 -8.65 -11.47
C GLU A 65 -12.33 -7.99 -12.59
N MET A 66 -11.15 -7.44 -12.28
CA MET A 66 -10.27 -6.91 -13.31
C MET A 66 -9.68 -8.08 -14.10
N GLY A 67 -9.93 -8.08 -15.41
CA GLY A 67 -9.61 -9.16 -16.34
C GLY A 67 -8.14 -9.63 -16.38
N PRO A 68 -7.78 -10.47 -17.37
CA PRO A 68 -6.50 -11.19 -17.41
C PRO A 68 -5.23 -10.30 -17.40
N GLU A 69 -5.38 -8.99 -17.57
CA GLU A 69 -4.32 -8.00 -17.52
C GLU A 69 -3.91 -7.60 -16.09
N VAL A 70 -4.68 -7.95 -15.07
CA VAL A 70 -4.35 -7.61 -13.68
C VAL A 70 -3.41 -8.62 -13.06
N ARG A 71 -2.42 -8.05 -12.35
CA ARG A 71 -1.38 -8.80 -11.65
C ARG A 71 -1.49 -8.49 -10.18
N ILE A 72 -1.64 -9.54 -9.38
CA ILE A 72 -1.68 -9.46 -7.93
C ILE A 72 -0.35 -9.95 -7.39
N GLN A 73 0.24 -9.17 -6.48
CA GLN A 73 1.47 -9.52 -5.79
C GLN A 73 1.40 -9.09 -4.33
N THR A 74 1.63 -10.03 -3.42
CA THR A 74 1.79 -9.72 -1.99
C THR A 74 3.11 -8.97 -1.77
N ILE A 75 3.04 -7.78 -1.18
CA ILE A 75 4.23 -6.95 -0.88
C ILE A 75 4.78 -7.27 0.51
N PHE A 76 3.89 -7.41 1.51
CA PHE A 76 4.23 -7.81 2.88
C PHE A 76 3.00 -8.43 3.57
N PRO A 77 3.18 -9.33 4.54
CA PRO A 77 2.12 -9.73 5.46
C PRO A 77 1.90 -8.68 6.55
N ASP A 78 0.65 -8.58 7.02
CA ASP A 78 0.18 -7.72 8.12
C ASP A 78 -0.26 -8.62 9.30
N HIS A 79 -0.27 -8.08 10.52
CA HIS A 79 -0.96 -8.70 11.64
C HIS A 79 -1.79 -7.69 12.43
N PHE A 80 -2.97 -8.13 12.88
CA PHE A 80 -3.81 -7.35 13.80
C PHE A 80 -3.14 -7.21 15.17
N VAL A 81 -3.19 -5.99 15.72
CA VAL A 81 -2.73 -5.67 17.08
C VAL A 81 -3.80 -4.89 17.83
N GLY A 82 -4.00 -5.22 19.11
CA GLY A 82 -4.82 -4.41 20.02
C GLY A 82 -4.00 -3.28 20.62
N MET A 83 -4.55 -2.07 20.65
CA MET A 83 -3.90 -0.91 21.27
C MET A 83 -4.80 -0.29 22.33
N ALA A 84 -4.24 0.00 23.50
CA ALA A 84 -4.91 0.70 24.59
C ALA A 84 -3.94 1.72 25.22
N ARG A 85 -4.48 2.69 25.98
CA ARG A 85 -3.63 3.62 26.73
C ARG A 85 -2.73 2.88 27.72
N ALA A 86 -1.53 3.40 27.96
CA ALA A 86 -0.55 2.73 28.81
C ALA A 86 -1.05 2.43 30.24
N ASP A 87 -1.96 3.25 30.75
CA ASP A 87 -2.62 3.12 32.05
C ASP A 87 -3.93 2.32 32.01
N HIS A 88 -4.26 1.69 30.88
CA HIS A 88 -5.50 0.96 30.72
C HIS A 88 -5.53 -0.29 31.63
N PRO A 89 -6.63 -0.53 32.38
CA PRO A 89 -6.72 -1.66 33.32
C PRO A 89 -6.51 -3.04 32.68
N ILE A 90 -6.68 -3.16 31.36
CA ILE A 90 -6.38 -4.41 30.63
C ILE A 90 -4.96 -4.91 30.88
N PHE A 91 -3.99 -4.00 31.07
CA PHE A 91 -2.57 -4.30 31.27
C PHE A 91 -2.20 -4.65 32.73
N SER A 92 -3.12 -4.51 33.68
CA SER A 92 -2.86 -4.82 35.09
C SER A 92 -2.71 -6.33 35.39
N VAL A 93 -3.17 -7.18 34.46
CA VAL A 93 -3.24 -8.63 34.58
C VAL A 93 -3.19 -9.28 33.18
N PRO A 94 -2.88 -10.59 33.05
CA PRO A 94 -2.78 -11.26 31.76
C PRO A 94 -4.01 -11.08 30.86
N ILE A 95 -3.78 -10.75 29.59
CA ILE A 95 -4.84 -10.53 28.61
C ILE A 95 -5.39 -11.88 28.16
N THR A 96 -6.70 -12.07 28.30
CA THR A 96 -7.43 -13.25 27.80
C THR A 96 -8.59 -12.79 26.90
N PRO A 97 -9.11 -13.64 25.99
CA PRO A 97 -10.24 -13.28 25.14
C PRO A 97 -11.46 -12.77 25.92
N GLU A 98 -11.81 -13.42 27.03
CA GLU A 98 -12.98 -13.06 27.86
C GLU A 98 -12.82 -11.65 28.45
N ARG A 99 -11.59 -11.32 28.88
CA ARG A 99 -11.28 -9.98 29.42
C ARG A 99 -11.21 -8.93 28.33
N PHE A 100 -10.69 -9.28 27.16
CA PHE A 100 -10.65 -8.37 26.01
C PHE A 100 -12.07 -7.97 25.63
N CYS A 101 -12.99 -8.93 25.50
CA CYS A 101 -14.41 -8.67 25.18
C CYS A 101 -15.18 -7.96 26.30
N ALA A 102 -14.65 -7.87 27.52
CA ALA A 102 -15.29 -7.14 28.62
C ALA A 102 -15.09 -5.61 28.54
N TYR A 103 -14.24 -5.13 27.63
CA TYR A 103 -13.97 -3.71 27.39
C TYR A 103 -14.50 -3.22 26.03
N ASP A 104 -15.32 -4.02 25.34
CA ASP A 104 -15.98 -3.69 24.07
C ASP A 104 -17.20 -2.77 24.28
#